data_AF-A0A9Q7ZT14-F1
#
_entry.id   AF-A0A9Q7ZT14-F1
#
_cell.length_a   1.000
_cell.length_b   1.000
_cell.length_c   1.000
_cell.angle_alpha   90.00
_cell.angle_beta   90.00
_cell.angle_gamma   90.00
#
_symmetry.space_group_name_H-M   'P 1'
#
loop_
_entity.id
_entity.type
_entity.pdbx_description
1 polymer ?
#
loop_
_entity_poly.entity_id
_entity_poly.type
_entity_poly.pdbx_seq_one_letter_code
_entity_poly.pdbx_strand_id
1 'polypeptide(L)'
;MSASGFFSGHYQKKLATLLARSRNSLPLTNVKWFAALVGSMLLLGSCSSQPPGPKVNPHPPVTTPQQSKEPVRGIWLATVSRLDWPPVSSVNISSSAIRISQQQKALTDKLDNLKRLGINTVFFQVKPDGTALWQSKILPWSDTLTGTIDQDPGYDPLQFMLDEAHKRGMKVHAWFNPYRVSVNTKPSTVAELNRTLSQNPSSVYVLHRDWIRTSGDRFVLDPGIPDVRDWITSIVAEVVENYPVDGVQFDDYFYTESPGSALNDSQTFRRYGQGFDSKADWRRHNTQRLIEQVSQTIKKLKPDVEFGVSPAGVWRNRSHDPAGSDTRGAAAYDESYADTRRWVQLGLLDYIAPQLYWPFARDAARYDVLAKWWAGVVKSTNTRLYIGVALYKVGEPSRKEPDWTVQGGVPELKKQLDLNESEPNINGTILFREDYLNQPQTQEAVTYIRDRWGR
;
A
#
# COMPACT_ATOMS: atom_id res chain seq x y z
N MET A 1 -21.78 26.54 43.15
CA MET A 1 -22.96 25.87 42.55
C MET A 1 -22.60 25.57 41.10
N SER A 2 -21.93 24.45 40.80
CA SER A 2 -22.50 23.13 40.50
C SER A 2 -23.51 23.16 39.34
N ALA A 3 -23.08 22.71 38.15
CA ALA A 3 -23.72 21.60 37.43
C ALA A 3 -22.88 21.21 36.22
N SER A 4 -22.34 20.00 36.30
CA SER A 4 -21.67 19.19 35.28
C SER A 4 -22.67 18.47 34.37
N GLY A 5 -22.25 18.14 33.14
CA GLY A 5 -22.55 16.81 32.58
C GLY A 5 -23.07 16.74 31.14
N PHE A 6 -22.52 15.73 30.43
CA PHE A 6 -23.02 15.03 29.24
C PHE A 6 -22.75 15.68 27.87
N PHE A 7 -21.75 15.14 27.16
CA PHE A 7 -21.92 14.37 25.92
C PHE A 7 -20.55 13.80 25.49
N SER A 8 -20.26 12.55 25.88
CA SER A 8 -19.20 11.72 25.28
C SER A 8 -19.51 10.27 25.60
N GLY A 9 -19.62 9.41 24.57
CA GLY A 9 -19.79 7.98 24.80
C GLY A 9 -20.66 7.24 23.78
N HIS A 10 -20.43 7.42 22.48
CA HIS A 10 -21.10 6.61 21.46
C HIS A 10 -20.21 6.14 20.30
N TYR A 11 -18.94 5.81 20.55
CA TYR A 11 -18.13 5.06 19.57
C TYR A 11 -17.12 4.05 20.17
N GLN A 12 -17.25 3.67 21.45
CA GLN A 12 -16.39 2.65 22.09
C GLN A 12 -17.12 1.35 22.52
N LYS A 13 -18.37 1.12 22.08
CA LYS A 13 -19.18 -0.04 22.51
C LYS A 13 -19.60 -1.02 21.40
N LYS A 14 -18.89 -1.07 20.27
CA LYS A 14 -19.14 -2.07 19.21
C LYS A 14 -17.98 -3.00 18.85
N LEU A 15 -16.84 -2.92 19.56
CA LEU A 15 -15.71 -3.86 19.37
C LEU A 15 -15.57 -4.93 20.46
N ALA A 16 -16.48 -5.01 21.44
CA ALA A 16 -16.38 -5.95 22.57
C ALA A 16 -17.46 -7.04 22.60
N THR A 17 -18.18 -7.30 21.50
CA THR A 17 -19.26 -8.28 21.45
C THR A 17 -19.06 -9.30 20.33
N LEU A 18 -17.90 -9.97 20.31
CA LEU A 18 -17.66 -11.14 19.44
C LEU A 18 -16.84 -12.26 20.07
N LEU A 19 -16.57 -12.23 21.39
CA LEU A 19 -15.82 -13.29 22.09
C LEU A 19 -16.41 -13.66 23.46
N ALA A 20 -17.72 -13.96 23.52
CA ALA A 20 -18.30 -14.58 24.71
C ALA A 20 -19.57 -15.39 24.39
N ARG A 21 -19.39 -16.64 23.94
CA ARG A 21 -20.44 -17.68 24.04
C ARG A 21 -19.79 -19.06 24.28
N SER A 22 -19.70 -19.44 25.55
CA SER A 22 -20.28 -20.68 26.07
C SER A 22 -19.74 -20.92 27.47
N ARG A 23 -20.63 -20.92 28.47
CA ARG A 23 -20.52 -21.67 29.72
C ARG A 23 -21.79 -21.42 30.53
N ASN A 24 -22.68 -22.40 30.52
CA ASN A 24 -23.69 -22.60 31.56
C ASN A 24 -23.26 -23.83 32.38
N SER A 25 -23.05 -23.59 33.69
CA SER A 25 -23.55 -24.32 34.88
C SER A 25 -24.05 -25.78 34.73
N LEU A 26 -23.88 -26.76 35.64
CA LEU A 26 -23.48 -26.94 37.07
C LEU A 26 -23.50 -28.52 37.32
N PRO A 27 -23.50 -29.12 38.54
CA PRO A 27 -22.36 -29.53 39.41
C PRO A 27 -22.39 -31.03 39.90
N LEU A 28 -21.56 -31.36 40.92
CA LEU A 28 -21.55 -32.56 41.82
C LEU A 28 -20.86 -33.82 41.25
N THR A 29 -20.10 -34.70 41.94
CA THR A 29 -19.63 -34.90 43.33
C THR A 29 -18.53 -35.99 43.31
N ASN A 30 -17.72 -36.04 44.36
CA ASN A 30 -16.69 -37.06 44.68
C ASN A 30 -17.17 -38.53 44.59
N VAL A 31 -16.25 -39.48 44.32
CA VAL A 31 -15.82 -40.60 45.21
C VAL A 31 -14.79 -41.49 44.47
N LYS A 32 -13.94 -42.15 45.26
CA LYS A 32 -12.62 -42.76 44.98
C LYS A 32 -12.68 -44.31 44.77
N TRP A 33 -11.53 -44.87 44.34
CA TRP A 33 -11.03 -46.28 44.39
C TRP A 33 -11.50 -47.20 43.23
N PHE A 34 -10.69 -48.05 42.58
CA PHE A 34 -9.63 -48.96 43.05
C PHE A 34 -8.52 -49.19 42.01
N ALA A 35 -7.36 -49.67 42.48
CA ALA A 35 -6.18 -50.03 41.68
C ALA A 35 -6.03 -51.55 41.47
N ALA A 36 -5.27 -51.88 40.41
CA ALA A 36 -4.42 -53.06 40.18
C ALA A 36 -5.05 -54.43 39.81
N LEU A 37 -4.69 -54.97 38.62
CA LEU A 37 -3.72 -56.07 38.47
C LEU A 37 -3.47 -56.50 37.00
N VAL A 38 -2.18 -56.53 36.66
CA VAL A 38 -1.37 -57.39 35.77
C VAL A 38 -2.06 -58.49 34.93
N GLY A 39 -1.61 -58.64 33.67
CA GLY A 39 -1.67 -59.93 32.96
C GLY A 39 -1.43 -59.84 31.45
N SER A 40 -0.28 -60.33 31.00
CA SER A 40 0.20 -60.31 29.61
C SER A 40 -0.49 -61.29 28.65
N MET A 41 -0.37 -60.96 27.36
CA MET A 41 -0.16 -61.84 26.18
C MET A 41 -1.35 -62.37 25.33
N LEU A 42 -1.14 -62.13 24.03
CA LEU A 42 -1.46 -62.93 22.84
C LEU A 42 -2.68 -62.54 21.96
N LEU A 43 -2.29 -62.03 20.79
CA LEU A 43 -2.93 -61.98 19.47
C LEU A 43 -4.04 -63.02 19.22
N LEU A 44 -5.17 -62.54 18.69
CA LEU A 44 -5.80 -63.03 17.45
C LEU A 44 -6.88 -62.02 17.01
N GLY A 45 -6.94 -61.77 15.71
CA GLY A 45 -7.80 -60.76 15.10
C GLY A 45 -9.28 -61.13 15.13
N SER A 46 -10.11 -60.08 15.23
CA SER A 46 -11.51 -60.12 14.84
C SER A 46 -11.95 -58.71 14.42
N CYS A 47 -12.48 -58.60 13.21
CA CYS A 47 -13.01 -57.38 12.63
C CYS A 47 -14.19 -56.86 13.47
N SER A 48 -14.13 -55.59 13.84
CA SER A 48 -15.29 -54.80 14.27
C SER A 48 -15.09 -53.35 13.81
N SER A 49 -16.02 -52.89 12.99
CA SER A 49 -16.10 -51.58 12.36
C SER A 49 -16.34 -50.48 13.39
N GLN A 50 -15.41 -49.53 13.52
CA GLN A 50 -15.64 -48.25 14.20
C GLN A 50 -16.24 -47.21 13.25
N PRO A 51 -17.13 -46.32 13.73
CA PRO A 51 -17.70 -45.24 12.93
C PRO A 51 -16.62 -44.19 12.58
N PRO A 52 -16.73 -43.49 11.44
CA PRO A 52 -15.69 -42.57 11.00
C PRO A 52 -15.63 -41.34 11.90
N GLY A 53 -14.57 -41.23 12.69
CA GLY A 53 -14.14 -39.96 13.25
C GLY A 53 -13.63 -39.03 12.14
N PRO A 54 -13.75 -37.70 12.29
CA PRO A 54 -13.29 -36.76 11.27
C PRO A 54 -11.79 -36.94 11.06
N LYS A 55 -11.41 -37.35 9.84
CA LYS A 55 -10.01 -37.44 9.40
C LYS A 55 -9.44 -36.03 9.30
N VAL A 56 -8.79 -35.56 10.35
CA VAL A 56 -7.80 -34.50 10.21
C VAL A 56 -6.55 -35.19 9.66
N ASN A 57 -6.33 -35.06 8.36
CA ASN A 57 -5.04 -35.41 7.78
C ASN A 57 -3.98 -34.52 8.47
N PRO A 58 -2.94 -35.09 9.10
CA PRO A 58 -1.80 -34.28 9.49
C PRO A 58 -1.23 -33.69 8.21
N HIS A 59 -1.26 -32.36 8.09
CA HIS A 59 -0.49 -31.68 7.06
C HIS A 59 0.96 -32.16 7.17
N PRO A 60 1.63 -32.51 6.06
CA PRO A 60 3.05 -32.80 6.10
C PRO A 60 3.77 -31.60 6.73
N PRO A 61 4.89 -31.83 7.44
CA PRO A 61 5.67 -30.73 8.00
C PRO A 61 5.93 -29.73 6.88
N VAL A 62 5.54 -28.47 7.09
CA VAL A 62 5.97 -27.37 6.22
C VAL A 62 7.48 -27.32 6.34
N THR A 63 8.18 -28.04 5.47
CA THR A 63 9.55 -27.70 5.11
C THR A 63 9.46 -26.28 4.60
N THR A 64 9.83 -25.32 5.44
CA THR A 64 10.03 -23.93 5.03
C THR A 64 10.97 -24.01 3.84
N PRO A 65 10.53 -23.70 2.61
CA PRO A 65 11.47 -23.57 1.53
C PRO A 65 12.45 -22.50 2.00
N GLN A 66 13.73 -22.82 2.05
CA GLN A 66 14.78 -21.84 2.17
C GLN A 66 14.64 -20.97 0.92
N GLN A 67 13.81 -19.93 1.04
CA GLN A 67 13.42 -19.07 -0.06
C GLN A 67 14.70 -18.38 -0.49
N SER A 68 15.30 -18.85 -1.58
CA SER A 68 16.20 -18.01 -2.37
C SER A 68 15.39 -16.76 -2.65
N LYS A 69 15.64 -15.67 -1.92
CA LYS A 69 14.86 -14.45 -2.04
C LYS A 69 15.22 -13.84 -3.39
N GLU A 70 14.56 -14.29 -4.44
CA GLU A 70 14.59 -13.63 -5.73
C GLU A 70 14.33 -12.14 -5.49
N PRO A 71 15.10 -11.24 -6.12
CA PRO A 71 14.88 -9.82 -5.97
C PRO A 71 13.47 -9.45 -6.44
N VAL A 72 12.87 -8.45 -5.79
CA VAL A 72 11.58 -7.92 -6.24
C VAL A 72 11.75 -7.33 -7.63
N ARG A 73 10.93 -7.80 -8.56
CA ARG A 73 10.74 -7.22 -9.90
C ARG A 73 9.31 -6.72 -9.94
N GLY A 74 9.16 -5.46 -9.54
CA GLY A 74 7.88 -4.84 -9.26
C GLY A 74 7.38 -3.93 -10.38
N ILE A 75 6.07 -3.71 -10.40
CA ILE A 75 5.42 -2.68 -11.24
C ILE A 75 4.33 -1.98 -10.42
N TRP A 76 4.26 -0.66 -10.53
CA TRP A 76 3.08 0.08 -10.07
C TRP A 76 1.98 0.03 -11.12
N LEU A 77 0.77 -0.35 -10.69
CA LEU A 77 -0.45 -0.35 -11.49
C LEU A 77 -1.44 0.64 -10.86
N ALA A 78 -1.45 1.86 -11.40
CA ALA A 78 -2.22 3.00 -10.94
C ALA A 78 -3.64 3.01 -11.50
N THR A 79 -4.59 3.32 -10.63
CA THR A 79 -6.02 3.36 -10.94
C THR A 79 -6.60 4.78 -10.88
N VAL A 80 -5.92 5.69 -10.17
CA VAL A 80 -6.22 7.11 -10.15
C VAL A 80 -6.36 7.63 -11.57
N SER A 81 -7.45 8.34 -11.84
CA SER A 81 -7.75 8.90 -13.18
C SER A 81 -7.72 7.86 -14.31
N ARG A 82 -7.86 6.56 -14.00
CA ARG A 82 -7.80 5.44 -14.95
C ARG A 82 -6.47 5.42 -15.73
N LEU A 83 -5.37 5.73 -15.04
CA LEU A 83 -4.04 5.86 -15.64
C LEU A 83 -3.52 4.56 -16.27
N ASP A 84 -3.55 3.43 -15.54
CA ASP A 84 -3.19 2.11 -16.07
C ASP A 84 -4.42 1.21 -16.23
N TRP A 85 -5.36 1.28 -15.28
CA TRP A 85 -6.58 0.47 -15.26
C TRP A 85 -7.69 1.16 -14.42
N PRO A 86 -8.98 0.93 -14.71
CA PRO A 86 -9.51 0.20 -15.87
C PRO A 86 -9.44 1.02 -17.17
N PRO A 87 -9.62 0.39 -18.34
CA PRO A 87 -9.69 1.12 -19.61
C PRO A 87 -10.79 2.18 -19.58
N VAL A 88 -10.50 3.39 -20.04
CA VAL A 88 -11.48 4.49 -20.10
C VAL A 88 -12.71 4.12 -20.95
N SER A 89 -12.52 3.30 -21.99
CA SER A 89 -13.63 2.80 -22.80
C SER A 89 -14.63 1.97 -22.00
N SER A 90 -14.20 1.32 -20.91
CA SER A 90 -15.07 0.45 -20.10
C SER A 90 -16.09 1.23 -19.27
N VAL A 91 -15.73 2.42 -18.78
CA VAL A 91 -16.61 3.21 -17.89
C VAL A 91 -17.74 3.89 -18.65
N ASN A 92 -17.60 4.07 -19.96
CA ASN A 92 -18.63 4.65 -20.82
C ASN A 92 -19.69 3.62 -21.28
N ILE A 93 -19.59 2.37 -20.84
CA ILE A 93 -20.47 1.27 -21.28
C ILE A 93 -21.66 1.12 -20.32
N SER A 94 -22.87 1.24 -20.87
CA SER A 94 -24.11 1.09 -20.09
C SER A 94 -24.37 -0.34 -19.59
N SER A 95 -23.91 -1.37 -20.32
CA SER A 95 -24.07 -2.76 -19.92
C SER A 95 -23.01 -3.15 -18.88
N SER A 96 -23.44 -3.39 -17.63
CA SER A 96 -22.57 -3.85 -16.55
C SER A 96 -21.81 -5.13 -16.92
N ALA A 97 -22.44 -6.09 -17.58
CA ALA A 97 -21.79 -7.34 -17.98
C ALA A 97 -20.62 -7.10 -18.94
N ILE A 98 -20.79 -6.20 -19.93
CA ILE A 98 -19.73 -5.87 -20.90
C ILE A 98 -18.62 -5.07 -20.20
N ARG A 99 -18.96 -4.09 -19.35
CA ARG A 99 -17.97 -3.34 -18.56
C ARG A 99 -17.12 -4.27 -17.72
N ILE A 100 -17.74 -5.14 -16.92
CA ILE A 100 -17.05 -6.09 -16.04
C ILE A 100 -16.13 -6.99 -16.88
N SER A 101 -16.64 -7.57 -17.97
CA SER A 101 -15.83 -8.43 -18.84
C SER A 101 -14.60 -7.70 -19.43
N GLN A 102 -14.77 -6.45 -19.88
CA GLN A 102 -13.64 -5.66 -20.40
C GLN A 102 -12.62 -5.32 -19.32
N GLN A 103 -13.07 -4.96 -18.11
CA GLN A 103 -12.18 -4.64 -17.00
C GLN A 103 -11.39 -5.85 -16.54
N GLN A 104 -12.07 -7.00 -16.39
CA GLN A 104 -11.45 -8.28 -16.04
C GLN A 104 -10.44 -8.73 -17.10
N LYS A 105 -10.84 -8.69 -18.39
CA LYS A 105 -9.95 -9.03 -19.51
C LYS A 105 -8.71 -8.13 -19.55
N ALA A 106 -8.89 -6.82 -19.40
CA ALA A 106 -7.77 -5.89 -19.38
C ALA A 106 -6.81 -6.21 -18.24
N LEU A 107 -7.31 -6.58 -17.07
CA LEU A 107 -6.47 -6.95 -15.93
C LEU A 107 -5.72 -8.27 -16.17
N THR A 108 -6.38 -9.30 -16.71
CA THR A 108 -5.71 -10.58 -17.03
C THR A 108 -4.67 -10.42 -18.13
N ASP A 109 -4.95 -9.65 -19.19
CA ASP A 109 -4.00 -9.38 -20.27
C ASP A 109 -2.73 -8.67 -19.75
N LYS A 110 -2.91 -7.72 -18.81
CA LYS A 110 -1.80 -7.07 -18.12
C LYS A 110 -0.99 -8.08 -17.31
N LEU A 111 -1.63 -8.88 -16.45
CA LEU A 111 -0.93 -9.88 -15.64
C LEU A 111 -0.18 -10.92 -16.48
N ASP A 112 -0.74 -11.35 -17.61
CA ASP A 112 -0.05 -12.23 -18.57
C ASP A 112 1.19 -11.57 -19.16
N ASN A 113 1.09 -10.29 -19.55
CA ASN A 113 2.23 -9.52 -20.02
C ASN A 113 3.32 -9.39 -18.94
N LEU A 114 2.94 -9.04 -17.71
CA LEU A 114 3.86 -8.89 -16.58
C LEU A 114 4.61 -10.20 -16.31
N LYS A 115 3.91 -11.34 -16.31
CA LYS A 115 4.53 -12.66 -16.16
C LYS A 115 5.56 -12.94 -17.26
N ARG A 116 5.26 -12.64 -18.52
CA ARG A 116 6.23 -12.80 -19.63
C ARG A 116 7.48 -11.92 -19.48
N LEU A 117 7.35 -10.77 -18.82
CA LEU A 117 8.46 -9.87 -18.54
C LEU A 117 9.27 -10.26 -17.30
N GLY A 118 8.90 -11.34 -16.60
CA GLY A 118 9.54 -11.77 -15.37
C GLY A 118 9.24 -10.88 -14.16
N ILE A 119 8.19 -10.06 -14.24
CA ILE A 119 7.69 -9.27 -13.10
C ILE A 119 7.01 -10.24 -12.13
N ASN A 120 7.34 -10.13 -10.84
CA ASN A 120 6.89 -11.05 -9.80
C ASN A 120 6.02 -10.39 -8.73
N THR A 121 5.92 -9.05 -8.73
CA THR A 121 5.15 -8.30 -7.72
C THR A 121 4.39 -7.14 -8.37
N VAL A 122 3.11 -7.01 -8.07
CA VAL A 122 2.27 -5.88 -8.51
C VAL A 122 1.88 -5.02 -7.33
N PHE A 123 2.15 -3.72 -7.42
CA PHE A 123 1.67 -2.71 -6.47
C PHE A 123 0.38 -2.10 -7.05
N PHE A 124 -0.76 -2.68 -6.68
CA PHE A 124 -2.06 -2.36 -7.26
C PHE A 124 -2.76 -1.25 -6.46
N GLN A 125 -3.07 -0.12 -7.10
CA GLN A 125 -3.70 1.00 -6.41
C GLN A 125 -5.17 0.71 -6.07
N VAL A 126 -5.43 0.26 -4.84
CA VAL A 126 -6.79 -0.07 -4.37
C VAL A 126 -7.54 1.13 -3.84
N LYS A 127 -6.81 2.14 -3.35
CA LYS A 127 -7.35 3.41 -2.82
C LYS A 127 -6.64 4.60 -3.47
N PRO A 128 -7.11 5.08 -4.64
CA PRO A 128 -6.51 6.22 -5.33
C PRO A 128 -6.77 7.56 -4.62
N ASP A 129 -7.90 7.68 -3.93
CA ASP A 129 -8.36 8.86 -3.19
C ASP A 129 -9.35 8.48 -2.07
N GLY A 130 -10.40 9.27 -1.79
CA GLY A 130 -11.40 9.00 -0.76
C GLY A 130 -12.39 7.88 -1.10
N THR A 131 -12.03 6.98 -2.04
CA THR A 131 -12.87 5.91 -2.58
C THR A 131 -12.11 4.58 -2.66
N ALA A 132 -12.84 3.46 -2.83
CA ALA A 132 -12.31 2.10 -2.83
C ALA A 132 -12.53 1.35 -4.16
N LEU A 133 -11.58 0.47 -4.48
CA LEU A 133 -11.69 -0.55 -5.55
C LEU A 133 -12.00 -1.95 -4.98
N TRP A 134 -12.67 -2.00 -3.84
CA TRP A 134 -13.16 -3.22 -3.19
C TRP A 134 -14.47 -2.89 -2.46
N GLN A 135 -15.21 -3.91 -2.02
CA GLN A 135 -16.44 -3.69 -1.27
C GLN A 135 -16.13 -3.27 0.18
N SER A 136 -15.98 -1.96 0.39
CA SER A 136 -15.67 -1.38 1.70
C SER A 136 -16.92 -1.05 2.51
N LYS A 137 -16.84 -1.19 3.83
CA LYS A 137 -17.82 -0.67 4.79
C LYS A 137 -17.49 0.75 5.25
N ILE A 138 -16.34 1.29 4.82
CA ILE A 138 -15.78 2.57 5.27
C ILE A 138 -15.74 3.59 4.12
N LEU A 139 -15.38 3.14 2.90
CA LEU A 139 -15.19 3.98 1.71
C LEU A 139 -16.24 3.70 0.64
N PRO A 140 -16.78 4.73 -0.03
CA PRO A 140 -17.65 4.52 -1.20
C PRO A 140 -16.85 3.91 -2.36
N TRP A 141 -17.55 3.25 -3.29
CA TRP A 141 -16.92 2.79 -4.53
C TRP A 141 -16.30 3.94 -5.33
N SER A 142 -15.18 3.64 -5.98
CA SER A 142 -14.46 4.61 -6.81
C SER A 142 -15.13 4.87 -8.15
N ASP A 143 -15.18 6.15 -8.55
CA ASP A 143 -15.57 6.56 -9.90
C ASP A 143 -14.64 5.95 -10.98
N THR A 144 -13.42 5.55 -10.60
CA THR A 144 -12.48 4.86 -11.50
C THR A 144 -13.10 3.64 -12.17
N LEU A 145 -14.03 2.95 -11.51
CA LEU A 145 -14.66 1.72 -11.98
C LEU A 145 -15.89 1.94 -12.87
N THR A 146 -16.68 2.98 -12.63
CA THR A 146 -18.03 3.16 -13.22
C THR A 146 -18.30 4.56 -13.74
N GLY A 147 -17.41 5.52 -13.45
CA GLY A 147 -17.58 6.95 -13.74
C GLY A 147 -18.36 7.73 -12.69
N THR A 148 -18.87 7.08 -11.63
CA THR A 148 -19.64 7.73 -10.55
C THR A 148 -19.24 7.18 -9.18
N ILE A 149 -19.02 8.05 -8.20
CA ILE A 149 -18.76 7.63 -6.81
C ILE A 149 -19.94 6.82 -6.23
N ASP A 150 -19.59 5.72 -5.57
CA ASP A 150 -20.47 4.74 -4.92
C ASP A 150 -21.45 4.00 -5.84
N GLN A 151 -21.20 4.00 -7.16
CA GLN A 151 -21.90 3.09 -8.04
C GLN A 151 -21.23 1.71 -7.99
N ASP A 152 -21.96 0.72 -7.49
CA ASP A 152 -21.51 -0.68 -7.43
C ASP A 152 -21.06 -1.18 -8.82
N PRO A 153 -19.80 -1.61 -8.99
CA PRO A 153 -19.28 -2.09 -10.25
C PRO A 153 -19.87 -3.46 -10.68
N GLY A 154 -20.51 -4.19 -9.77
CA GLY A 154 -21.11 -5.51 -9.99
C GLY A 154 -20.17 -6.70 -9.78
N TYR A 155 -18.96 -6.46 -9.27
CA TYR A 155 -17.96 -7.47 -8.89
C TYR A 155 -16.95 -6.86 -7.91
N ASP A 156 -16.11 -7.68 -7.28
CA ASP A 156 -15.00 -7.20 -6.44
C ASP A 156 -13.68 -7.16 -7.25
N PRO A 157 -13.17 -5.97 -7.62
CA PRO A 157 -11.95 -5.86 -8.42
C PRO A 157 -10.67 -6.27 -7.67
N LEU A 158 -10.59 -6.01 -6.37
CA LEU A 158 -9.43 -6.39 -5.57
C LEU A 158 -9.35 -7.91 -5.43
N GLN A 159 -10.46 -8.58 -5.14
CA GLN A 159 -10.48 -10.04 -5.08
C GLN A 159 -10.10 -10.65 -6.44
N PHE A 160 -10.65 -10.12 -7.54
CA PHE A 160 -10.33 -10.59 -8.89
C PHE A 160 -8.83 -10.42 -9.22
N MET A 161 -8.24 -9.26 -8.86
CA MET A 161 -6.81 -8.99 -9.04
C MET A 161 -5.94 -9.99 -8.28
N LEU A 162 -6.28 -10.26 -7.01
CA LEU A 162 -5.55 -11.21 -6.16
C LEU A 162 -5.62 -12.63 -6.73
N ASP A 163 -6.81 -13.10 -7.06
CA ASP A 163 -7.02 -14.45 -7.60
C ASP A 163 -6.23 -14.67 -8.89
N GLU A 164 -6.27 -13.70 -9.82
CA GLU A 164 -5.58 -13.82 -11.10
C GLU A 164 -4.06 -13.65 -11.00
N ALA A 165 -3.57 -12.78 -10.12
CA ALA A 165 -2.14 -12.61 -9.90
C ALA A 165 -1.52 -13.83 -9.19
N HIS A 166 -2.19 -14.36 -8.16
CA HIS A 166 -1.72 -15.53 -7.42
C HIS A 166 -1.71 -16.80 -8.29
N LYS A 167 -2.68 -16.99 -9.19
CA LYS A 167 -2.65 -18.06 -10.21
C LYS A 167 -1.39 -18.00 -11.09
N ARG A 168 -0.80 -16.81 -11.23
CA ARG A 168 0.41 -16.57 -12.02
C ARG A 168 1.70 -16.63 -11.19
N GLY A 169 1.60 -16.83 -9.88
CA GLY A 169 2.73 -16.81 -8.95
C GLY A 169 3.24 -15.41 -8.64
N MET A 170 2.42 -14.37 -8.87
CA MET A 170 2.78 -12.98 -8.62
C MET A 170 2.22 -12.52 -7.28
N LYS A 171 3.02 -11.78 -6.50
CA LYS A 171 2.56 -11.11 -5.29
C LYS A 171 1.75 -9.86 -5.62
N VAL A 172 0.81 -9.50 -4.76
CA VAL A 172 0.04 -8.26 -4.85
C VAL A 172 0.16 -7.48 -3.55
N HIS A 173 0.71 -6.27 -3.66
CA HIS A 173 0.72 -5.28 -2.59
C HIS A 173 -0.41 -4.28 -2.85
N ALA A 174 -1.35 -4.17 -1.91
CA ALA A 174 -2.41 -3.19 -1.98
C ALA A 174 -1.85 -1.79 -1.73
N TRP A 175 -1.91 -0.93 -2.74
CA TRP A 175 -1.40 0.43 -2.70
C TRP A 175 -2.51 1.43 -2.36
N PHE A 176 -2.28 2.21 -1.32
CA PHE A 176 -3.17 3.27 -0.84
C PHE A 176 -2.49 4.63 -0.96
N ASN A 177 -3.24 5.63 -1.42
CA ASN A 177 -2.95 7.01 -1.07
C ASN A 177 -3.54 7.30 0.31
N PRO A 178 -2.74 7.69 1.32
CA PRO A 178 -3.25 7.81 2.68
C PRO A 178 -4.16 9.02 2.88
N TYR A 179 -3.83 10.17 2.29
CA TYR A 179 -4.49 11.45 2.65
C TYR A 179 -5.42 12.01 1.59
N ARG A 180 -5.27 11.65 0.32
CA ARG A 180 -6.08 12.22 -0.75
C ARG A 180 -7.56 11.84 -0.59
N VAL A 181 -8.41 12.85 -0.68
CA VAL A 181 -9.87 12.72 -0.71
C VAL A 181 -10.39 12.91 -2.13
N SER A 182 -9.81 13.83 -2.91
CA SER A 182 -10.10 14.00 -4.33
C SER A 182 -8.86 14.41 -5.11
N VAL A 183 -8.87 14.13 -6.42
CA VAL A 183 -7.79 14.55 -7.34
C VAL A 183 -7.89 16.00 -7.78
N ASN A 184 -9.03 16.67 -7.55
CA ASN A 184 -9.22 18.09 -7.84
C ASN A 184 -10.31 18.73 -6.95
N THR A 185 -10.43 20.07 -6.95
CA THR A 185 -11.46 20.85 -6.23
C THR A 185 -12.45 21.55 -7.17
N LYS A 186 -12.65 21.05 -8.41
CA LYS A 186 -13.58 21.65 -9.36
C LYS A 186 -15.02 21.58 -8.83
N PRO A 187 -15.91 22.51 -9.21
CA PRO A 187 -17.31 22.49 -8.80
C PRO A 187 -18.03 21.17 -9.08
N SER A 188 -17.70 20.50 -10.19
CA SER A 188 -18.26 19.18 -10.53
C SER A 188 -17.87 18.10 -9.51
N THR A 189 -16.60 18.07 -9.09
CA THR A 189 -16.10 17.13 -8.07
C THR A 189 -16.70 17.45 -6.71
N VAL A 190 -16.82 18.73 -6.33
CA VAL A 190 -17.53 19.12 -5.09
C VAL A 190 -18.99 18.67 -5.12
N ALA A 191 -19.68 18.87 -6.23
CA ALA A 191 -21.07 18.45 -6.39
C ALA A 191 -21.22 16.93 -6.31
N GLU A 192 -20.32 16.17 -6.93
CA GLU A 192 -20.29 14.71 -6.84
C GLU A 192 -20.07 14.23 -5.41
N LEU A 193 -19.05 14.73 -4.72
CA LEU A 193 -18.78 14.38 -3.33
C LEU A 193 -19.98 14.74 -2.42
N ASN A 194 -20.66 15.87 -2.66
CA ASN A 194 -21.84 16.25 -1.88
C ASN A 194 -23.04 15.31 -2.08
N ARG A 195 -23.20 14.70 -3.26
CA ARG A 195 -24.29 13.72 -3.51
C ARG A 195 -24.11 12.43 -2.72
N THR A 196 -22.92 12.17 -2.19
CA THR A 196 -22.64 10.97 -1.40
C THR A 196 -23.29 10.97 -0.01
N LEU A 197 -23.90 12.07 0.44
CA LEU A 197 -24.51 12.16 1.78
C LEU A 197 -25.62 11.12 2.01
N SER A 198 -26.33 10.71 0.96
CA SER A 198 -27.37 9.66 1.04
C SER A 198 -26.85 8.25 0.77
N GLN A 199 -25.55 8.10 0.48
CA GLN A 199 -24.90 6.84 0.18
C GLN A 199 -24.39 6.16 1.46
N ASN A 200 -24.16 4.85 1.40
CA ASN A 200 -23.66 4.08 2.55
C ASN A 200 -22.59 3.07 2.10
N PRO A 201 -21.29 3.33 2.36
CA PRO A 201 -20.77 4.47 3.13
C PRO A 201 -20.72 5.79 2.34
N SER A 202 -20.98 6.92 3.02
CA SER A 202 -20.81 8.26 2.41
C SER A 202 -19.34 8.66 2.32
N SER A 203 -18.99 9.61 1.46
CA SER A 203 -17.61 10.13 1.39
C SER A 203 -17.16 10.77 2.69
N VAL A 204 -15.90 10.55 3.10
CA VAL A 204 -15.27 11.26 4.23
C VAL A 204 -15.35 12.78 4.08
N TYR A 205 -15.38 13.28 2.84
CA TYR A 205 -15.59 14.69 2.54
C TYR A 205 -16.85 15.22 3.23
N VAL A 206 -17.98 14.50 3.14
CA VAL A 206 -19.29 14.91 3.70
C VAL A 206 -19.47 14.55 5.17
N LEU A 207 -18.88 13.43 5.60
CA LEU A 207 -18.99 12.97 6.99
C LEU A 207 -18.14 13.80 7.95
N HIS A 208 -16.97 14.26 7.49
CA HIS A 208 -15.97 14.92 8.33
C HIS A 208 -15.36 16.14 7.65
N ARG A 209 -16.19 17.14 7.37
CA ARG A 209 -15.77 18.42 6.75
C ARG A 209 -14.62 19.10 7.47
N ASP A 210 -14.58 18.96 8.80
CA ASP A 210 -13.55 19.51 9.68
C ASP A 210 -12.19 18.83 9.52
N TRP A 211 -12.15 17.63 8.94
CA TRP A 211 -10.91 16.91 8.62
C TRP A 211 -10.29 17.31 7.29
N ILE A 212 -11.03 18.03 6.44
CA ILE A 212 -10.62 18.33 5.06
C ILE A 212 -9.79 19.60 5.00
N ARG A 213 -8.67 19.52 4.26
CA ARG A 213 -7.83 20.65 3.84
C ARG A 213 -7.71 20.66 2.32
N THR A 214 -7.16 21.75 1.80
CA THR A 214 -6.85 21.91 0.39
C THR A 214 -5.34 21.95 0.21
N SER A 215 -4.81 21.11 -0.68
CA SER A 215 -3.41 21.08 -1.08
C SER A 215 -3.31 21.25 -2.58
N GLY A 216 -2.80 22.40 -3.03
CA GLY A 216 -2.86 22.80 -4.43
C GLY A 216 -4.30 22.87 -4.90
N ASP A 217 -4.67 21.98 -5.82
CA ASP A 217 -6.00 21.83 -6.37
C ASP A 217 -6.76 20.62 -5.83
N ARG A 218 -6.32 19.97 -4.74
CA ARG A 218 -6.88 18.69 -4.23
C ARG A 218 -7.46 18.83 -2.83
N PHE A 219 -8.48 18.04 -2.51
CA PHE A 219 -8.87 17.83 -1.12
C PHE A 219 -8.04 16.71 -0.48
N VAL A 220 -7.55 16.98 0.73
CA VAL A 220 -6.74 16.05 1.53
C VAL A 220 -7.22 16.02 2.98
N LEU A 221 -6.94 14.94 3.68
CA LEU A 221 -7.17 14.80 5.12
C LEU A 221 -6.09 15.54 5.91
N ASP A 222 -6.43 15.99 7.12
CA ASP A 222 -5.51 16.56 8.10
C ASP A 222 -5.04 15.48 9.09
N PRO A 223 -3.87 14.84 8.88
CA PRO A 223 -3.42 13.76 9.77
C PRO A 223 -2.92 14.28 11.13
N GLY A 224 -2.98 15.59 11.38
CA GLY A 224 -2.80 16.18 12.70
C GLY A 224 -3.96 15.90 13.66
N ILE A 225 -5.11 15.47 13.13
CA ILE A 225 -6.25 15.00 13.90
C ILE A 225 -6.06 13.50 14.20
N PRO A 226 -6.06 13.07 15.47
CA PRO A 226 -5.92 11.65 15.81
C PRO A 226 -6.95 10.73 15.11
N ASP A 227 -8.22 11.13 15.11
CA ASP A 227 -9.30 10.36 14.50
C ASP A 227 -9.10 10.14 12.98
N VAL A 228 -8.45 11.07 12.28
CA VAL A 228 -8.07 10.89 10.86
C VAL A 228 -7.08 9.74 10.71
N ARG A 229 -6.08 9.64 11.60
CA ARG A 229 -5.09 8.55 11.54
C ARG A 229 -5.71 7.20 11.89
N ASP A 230 -6.61 7.18 12.87
CA ASP A 230 -7.36 5.98 13.23
C ASP A 230 -8.27 5.52 12.08
N TRP A 231 -8.91 6.45 11.38
CA TRP A 231 -9.74 6.16 10.19
C TRP A 231 -8.91 5.64 9.01
N ILE A 232 -7.74 6.22 8.72
CA ILE A 232 -6.84 5.69 7.69
C ILE A 232 -6.36 4.28 8.07
N THR A 233 -6.03 4.06 9.34
CA THR A 233 -5.57 2.76 9.84
C THR A 233 -6.68 1.71 9.75
N SER A 234 -7.95 2.06 10.01
CA SER A 234 -9.07 1.13 9.90
C SER A 234 -9.37 0.71 8.46
N ILE A 235 -9.14 1.58 7.48
CA ILE A 235 -9.23 1.23 6.05
C ILE A 235 -8.18 0.20 5.67
N VAL A 236 -6.93 0.38 6.12
CA VAL A 236 -5.88 -0.62 5.90
C VAL A 236 -6.22 -1.93 6.60
N ALA A 237 -6.70 -1.86 7.85
CA ALA A 237 -7.14 -3.04 8.60
C ALA A 237 -8.25 -3.81 7.86
N GLU A 238 -9.24 -3.12 7.29
CA GLU A 238 -10.32 -3.76 6.53
C GLU A 238 -9.78 -4.57 5.35
N VAL A 239 -8.84 -4.03 4.57
CA VAL A 239 -8.25 -4.77 3.45
C VAL A 239 -7.41 -5.95 3.96
N VAL A 240 -6.60 -5.73 4.98
CA VAL A 240 -5.72 -6.78 5.53
C VAL A 240 -6.54 -7.90 6.14
N GLU A 241 -7.65 -7.64 6.83
CA GLU A 241 -8.52 -8.67 7.41
C GLU A 241 -9.19 -9.51 6.33
N ASN A 242 -9.77 -8.85 5.32
CA ASN A 242 -10.70 -9.49 4.40
C ASN A 242 -10.04 -10.09 3.14
N TYR A 243 -8.86 -9.62 2.76
CA TYR A 243 -8.20 -10.03 1.52
C TYR A 243 -6.86 -10.73 1.79
N PRO A 244 -6.46 -11.71 0.96
CA PRO A 244 -5.15 -12.37 1.05
C PRO A 244 -4.03 -11.53 0.39
N VAL A 245 -3.91 -10.24 0.72
CA VAL A 245 -2.84 -9.40 0.16
C VAL A 245 -1.46 -9.85 0.66
N ASP A 246 -0.44 -9.78 -0.19
CA ASP A 246 0.95 -10.09 0.19
C ASP A 246 1.61 -8.92 0.94
N GLY A 247 1.12 -7.71 0.69
CA GLY A 247 1.58 -6.51 1.36
C GLY A 247 0.66 -5.32 1.21
N VAL A 248 1.02 -4.25 1.90
CA VAL A 248 0.40 -2.93 1.87
C VAL A 248 1.49 -1.91 1.53
N GLN A 249 1.17 -0.97 0.64
CA GLN A 249 2.05 0.14 0.30
C GLN A 249 1.34 1.49 0.44
N PHE A 250 2.01 2.46 1.07
CA PHE A 250 1.72 3.89 0.86
C PHE A 250 2.68 4.50 -0.16
N ASP A 251 2.20 5.44 -0.97
CA ASP A 251 3.03 6.22 -1.89
C ASP A 251 3.66 7.46 -1.21
N ASP A 252 4.06 8.45 -2.01
CA ASP A 252 4.82 9.64 -1.61
C ASP A 252 3.94 10.82 -1.15
N TYR A 253 2.61 10.70 -1.23
CA TYR A 253 1.70 11.81 -0.92
C TYR A 253 1.43 11.91 0.58
N PHE A 254 2.24 12.71 1.27
CA PHE A 254 2.02 13.10 2.66
C PHE A 254 1.47 14.53 2.78
N TYR A 255 1.97 15.33 3.73
CA TYR A 255 1.63 16.76 3.79
C TYR A 255 2.18 17.44 2.54
N THR A 256 1.46 18.41 1.98
CA THR A 256 2.00 19.26 0.90
C THR A 256 1.34 20.62 0.96
N GLU A 257 2.14 21.67 0.97
CA GLU A 257 1.67 23.05 0.84
C GLU A 257 2.58 23.82 -0.11
N SER A 258 2.04 24.86 -0.74
CA SER A 258 2.80 25.75 -1.61
C SER A 258 2.52 27.20 -1.24
N PRO A 259 3.33 28.18 -1.68
CA PRO A 259 3.09 29.59 -1.36
C PRO A 259 1.69 30.10 -1.73
N GLY A 260 1.02 29.48 -2.71
CA GLY A 260 -0.36 29.80 -3.12
C GLY A 260 -1.44 28.87 -2.56
N SER A 261 -1.07 27.85 -1.77
CA SER A 261 -2.00 26.86 -1.22
C SER A 261 -1.47 26.34 0.11
N ALA A 262 -1.59 27.17 1.15
CA ALA A 262 -1.30 26.77 2.53
C ALA A 262 -2.33 25.74 3.01
N LEU A 263 -1.90 24.70 3.72
CA LEU A 263 -2.80 23.64 4.19
C LEU A 263 -3.83 24.12 5.23
N ASN A 264 -3.61 25.25 5.90
CA ASN A 264 -4.54 25.85 6.88
C ASN A 264 -4.89 24.96 8.10
N ASP A 265 -4.01 24.06 8.49
CA ASP A 265 -4.06 23.21 9.71
C ASP A 265 -3.61 23.92 11.00
N SER A 266 -3.60 25.26 11.04
CA SER A 266 -3.14 26.03 12.20
C SER A 266 -4.04 25.86 13.43
N GLN A 267 -5.34 25.62 13.25
CA GLN A 267 -6.24 25.30 14.36
C GLN A 267 -5.95 23.90 14.92
N THR A 268 -5.71 22.92 14.04
CA THR A 268 -5.29 21.57 14.42
C THR A 268 -3.98 21.61 15.20
N PHE A 269 -2.99 22.38 14.73
CA PHE A 269 -1.73 22.57 15.43
C PHE A 269 -1.92 23.19 16.82
N ARG A 270 -2.75 24.24 16.98
CA ARG A 270 -3.06 24.81 18.30
C ARG A 270 -3.66 23.79 19.27
N ARG A 271 -4.47 22.87 18.75
CA ARG A 271 -5.16 21.85 19.56
C ARG A 271 -4.28 20.65 19.91
N TYR A 272 -3.49 20.16 18.96
CA TYR A 272 -2.78 18.88 19.07
C TYR A 272 -1.25 18.98 18.98
N GLY A 273 -0.71 20.19 18.78
CA GLY A 273 0.73 20.43 18.60
C GLY A 273 1.48 20.87 19.85
N GLN A 274 0.83 20.84 21.03
CA GLN A 274 1.50 21.16 22.29
C GLN A 274 2.70 20.21 22.50
N GLY A 275 3.86 20.76 22.85
CA GLY A 275 5.09 19.99 23.04
C GLY A 275 6.00 19.88 21.80
N PHE A 276 5.65 20.52 20.68
CA PHE A 276 6.53 20.66 19.52
C PHE A 276 7.02 22.10 19.37
N ASP A 277 8.33 22.25 19.16
CA ASP A 277 8.96 23.56 18.95
C ASP A 277 8.56 24.19 17.61
N SER A 278 8.23 23.36 16.62
CA SER A 278 7.80 23.81 15.31
C SER A 278 6.60 23.02 14.78
N LYS A 279 5.77 23.70 13.99
CA LYS A 279 4.68 23.05 13.24
C LYS A 279 5.19 22.00 12.26
N ALA A 280 6.41 22.17 11.74
CA ALA A 280 7.04 21.21 10.85
C ALA A 280 7.38 19.88 11.56
N ASP A 281 7.93 19.96 12.78
CA ASP A 281 8.22 18.78 13.59
C ASP A 281 6.93 18.06 14.02
N TRP A 282 5.90 18.82 14.37
CA TRP A 282 4.58 18.28 14.65
C TRP A 282 4.00 17.53 13.44
N ARG A 283 4.06 18.10 12.23
CA ARG A 283 3.60 17.42 11.00
C ARG A 283 4.38 16.12 10.74
N ARG A 284 5.71 16.15 10.86
CA ARG A 284 6.55 14.94 10.74
C ARG A 284 6.16 13.88 11.77
N HIS A 285 5.90 14.29 13.01
CA HIS A 285 5.45 13.40 14.06
C HIS A 285 4.10 12.77 13.74
N ASN A 286 3.12 13.54 13.24
CA ASN A 286 1.81 13.01 12.87
C ASN A 286 1.92 11.94 11.77
N THR A 287 2.74 12.18 10.76
CA THR A 287 3.00 11.18 9.71
C THR A 287 3.68 9.95 10.29
N GLN A 288 4.72 10.09 11.14
CA GLN A 288 5.33 8.95 11.81
C GLN A 288 4.33 8.15 12.64
N ARG A 289 3.43 8.81 13.39
CA ARG A 289 2.41 8.14 14.19
C ARG A 289 1.45 7.32 13.33
N LEU A 290 1.07 7.82 12.16
CA LEU A 290 0.28 7.03 11.21
C LEU A 290 1.05 5.79 10.73
N ILE A 291 2.30 5.96 10.30
CA ILE A 291 3.14 4.85 9.82
C ILE A 291 3.29 3.79 10.92
N GLU A 292 3.52 4.22 12.16
CA GLU A 292 3.60 3.33 13.32
C GLU A 292 2.27 2.60 13.60
N GLN A 293 1.14 3.31 13.61
CA GLN A 293 -0.19 2.74 13.84
C GLN A 293 -0.54 1.69 12.77
N VAL A 294 -0.28 1.99 11.50
CA VAL A 294 -0.53 1.06 10.38
C VAL A 294 0.37 -0.15 10.48
N SER A 295 1.68 0.04 10.71
CA SER A 295 2.64 -1.05 10.89
C SER A 295 2.22 -2.03 12.00
N GLN A 296 1.92 -1.50 13.19
CA GLN A 296 1.49 -2.29 14.34
C GLN A 296 0.16 -3.01 14.08
N THR A 297 -0.78 -2.34 13.40
CA THR A 297 -2.09 -2.92 13.07
C THR A 297 -1.95 -4.08 12.10
N ILE A 298 -1.18 -3.91 11.03
CA ILE A 298 -0.90 -4.99 10.05
C ILE A 298 -0.29 -6.19 10.76
N LYS A 299 0.78 -5.99 11.53
CA LYS A 299 1.48 -7.08 12.22
C LYS A 299 0.62 -7.78 13.27
N LYS A 300 -0.30 -7.06 13.91
CA LYS A 300 -1.28 -7.66 14.83
C LYS A 300 -2.32 -8.52 14.11
N LEU A 301 -2.75 -8.12 12.92
CA LEU A 301 -3.80 -8.81 12.17
C LEU A 301 -3.25 -10.00 11.38
N LYS A 302 -2.19 -9.78 10.60
CA LYS A 302 -1.54 -10.78 9.74
C LYS A 302 -0.03 -10.50 9.70
N PRO A 303 0.79 -11.15 10.57
CA PRO A 303 2.24 -10.89 10.68
C PRO A 303 3.03 -11.02 9.37
N ASP A 304 2.59 -11.92 8.48
CA ASP A 304 3.24 -12.21 7.21
C ASP A 304 2.96 -11.17 6.12
N VAL A 305 1.96 -10.30 6.31
CA VAL A 305 1.68 -9.20 5.38
C VAL A 305 2.74 -8.13 5.54
N GLU A 306 3.39 -7.78 4.43
CA GLU A 306 4.44 -6.75 4.41
C GLU A 306 3.84 -5.34 4.43
N PHE A 307 4.49 -4.41 5.10
CA PHE A 307 4.18 -2.98 5.03
C PHE A 307 5.38 -2.20 4.50
N GLY A 308 5.16 -1.39 3.47
CA GLY A 308 6.18 -0.47 3.00
C GLY A 308 5.65 0.86 2.49
N VAL A 309 6.59 1.75 2.22
CA VAL A 309 6.31 3.10 1.72
C VAL A 309 7.20 3.40 0.52
N SER A 310 6.64 4.04 -0.50
CA SER A 310 7.36 4.57 -1.67
C SER A 310 7.47 6.09 -1.60
N PRO A 311 8.46 6.65 -0.88
CA PRO A 311 8.60 8.09 -0.75
C PRO A 311 9.32 8.73 -1.95
N ALA A 312 9.31 10.06 -2.00
CA ALA A 312 10.21 10.80 -2.89
C ALA A 312 11.68 10.38 -2.69
N GLY A 313 12.44 10.36 -3.79
CA GLY A 313 13.79 9.78 -3.80
C GLY A 313 14.84 10.50 -2.95
N VAL A 314 14.63 11.78 -2.62
CA VAL A 314 15.51 12.54 -1.72
C VAL A 314 14.84 12.63 -0.35
N TRP A 315 15.45 12.06 0.69
CA TRP A 315 14.98 12.27 2.07
C TRP A 315 15.26 13.71 2.54
N ARG A 316 16.55 14.09 2.52
CA ARG A 316 17.04 15.42 2.91
C ARG A 316 18.37 15.69 2.21
N ASN A 317 18.59 16.94 1.80
CA ASN A 317 19.85 17.34 1.14
C ASN A 317 20.97 17.56 2.17
N ARG A 318 22.20 17.18 1.82
CA ARG A 318 23.39 17.31 2.67
C ARG A 318 23.63 18.74 3.19
N SER A 319 23.23 19.74 2.41
CA SER A 319 23.33 21.16 2.81
C SER A 319 22.43 21.54 3.99
N HIS A 320 21.37 20.78 4.25
CA HIS A 320 20.45 20.98 5.38
C HIS A 320 20.75 20.04 6.55
N ASP A 321 21.33 18.87 6.26
CA ASP A 321 21.66 17.84 7.25
C ASP A 321 22.87 17.02 6.80
N PRO A 322 23.95 16.92 7.58
CA PRO A 322 25.13 16.14 7.18
C PRO A 322 24.84 14.65 6.94
N ALA A 323 23.75 14.10 7.48
CA ALA A 323 23.31 12.74 7.20
C ALA A 323 22.56 12.59 5.86
N GLY A 324 22.21 13.71 5.21
CA GLY A 324 21.50 13.75 3.94
C GLY A 324 22.33 13.29 2.74
N SER A 325 21.65 13.07 1.61
CA SER A 325 22.29 12.73 0.34
C SER A 325 22.98 13.94 -0.27
N ASP A 326 24.04 13.71 -1.05
CA ASP A 326 24.71 14.78 -1.82
C ASP A 326 23.87 15.18 -3.05
N THR A 327 22.78 15.89 -2.76
CA THR A 327 21.75 16.28 -3.72
C THR A 327 21.27 17.71 -3.47
N ARG A 328 20.47 18.22 -4.41
CA ARG A 328 19.82 19.54 -4.39
C ARG A 328 18.35 19.42 -4.86
N GLY A 329 17.74 18.27 -4.60
CA GLY A 329 16.37 17.96 -5.04
C GLY A 329 15.33 18.34 -3.99
N ALA A 330 14.05 18.26 -4.39
CA ALA A 330 12.93 18.39 -3.46
C ALA A 330 12.97 17.26 -2.43
N ALA A 331 13.02 17.61 -1.14
CA ALA A 331 13.30 16.67 -0.06
C ALA A 331 12.03 16.28 0.70
N ALA A 332 11.79 14.98 0.87
CA ALA A 332 10.62 14.45 1.55
C ALA A 332 10.50 14.93 3.01
N TYR A 333 11.61 15.08 3.72
CA TYR A 333 11.65 15.55 5.10
C TYR A 333 11.16 17.00 5.23
N ASP A 334 11.55 17.85 4.28
CA ASP A 334 11.35 19.29 4.33
C ASP A 334 10.02 19.71 3.66
N GLU A 335 9.66 19.09 2.53
CA GLU A 335 8.48 19.48 1.74
C GLU A 335 7.26 18.61 2.02
N SER A 336 7.46 17.30 2.24
CA SER A 336 6.38 16.35 2.47
C SER A 336 6.17 16.00 3.95
N TYR A 337 7.02 16.52 4.83
CA TYR A 337 7.03 16.21 6.26
C TYR A 337 7.11 14.70 6.53
N ALA A 338 7.89 14.00 5.70
CA ALA A 338 8.06 12.56 5.73
C ALA A 338 9.49 12.20 6.16
N ASP A 339 9.69 11.92 7.44
CA ASP A 339 10.99 11.49 7.97
C ASP A 339 11.25 10.00 7.73
N THR A 340 11.40 9.66 6.46
CA THR A 340 11.54 8.29 5.95
C THR A 340 12.75 7.57 6.51
N ARG A 341 13.87 8.28 6.73
CA ARG A 341 15.06 7.73 7.39
C ARG A 341 14.73 7.28 8.81
N ARG A 342 13.97 8.06 9.57
CA ARG A 342 13.56 7.70 10.94
C ARG A 342 12.66 6.47 10.97
N TRP A 343 11.74 6.33 10.01
CA TRP A 343 10.85 5.17 9.92
C TRP A 343 11.63 3.86 9.71
N VAL A 344 12.65 3.89 8.86
CA VAL A 344 13.58 2.76 8.65
C VAL A 344 14.37 2.44 9.91
N GLN A 345 14.95 3.45 10.58
CA GLN A 345 15.74 3.25 11.79
C GLN A 345 14.92 2.70 12.97
N LEU A 346 13.63 3.04 13.02
CA LEU A 346 12.69 2.53 14.02
C LEU A 346 12.16 1.13 13.68
N GLY A 347 12.45 0.59 12.50
CA GLY A 347 11.93 -0.69 12.05
C GLY A 347 10.42 -0.68 11.80
N LEU A 348 9.84 0.46 11.43
CA LEU A 348 8.40 0.58 11.19
C LEU A 348 7.96 -0.07 9.86
N LEU A 349 8.91 -0.33 8.95
CA LEU A 349 8.64 -0.79 7.58
C LEU A 349 9.35 -2.12 7.31
N ASP A 350 8.65 -3.06 6.68
CA ASP A 350 9.25 -4.28 6.12
C ASP A 350 10.08 -3.98 4.86
N TYR A 351 9.71 -2.92 4.12
CA TYR A 351 10.49 -2.39 3.01
C TYR A 351 10.27 -0.89 2.80
N ILE A 352 11.23 -0.24 2.15
CA ILE A 352 11.13 1.14 1.64
C ILE A 352 11.45 1.16 0.14
N ALA A 353 10.73 1.99 -0.61
CA ALA A 353 10.78 2.04 -2.06
C ALA A 353 11.01 3.47 -2.62
N PRO A 354 12.15 4.14 -2.35
CA PRO A 354 12.38 5.49 -2.82
C PRO A 354 12.28 5.63 -4.34
N GLN A 355 11.62 6.69 -4.79
CA GLN A 355 11.38 7.01 -6.19
C GLN A 355 12.60 7.69 -6.82
N LEU A 356 13.53 6.91 -7.39
CA LEU A 356 14.75 7.41 -8.03
C LEU A 356 14.52 7.66 -9.52
N TYR A 357 13.78 8.73 -9.82
CA TYR A 357 13.28 9.02 -11.16
C TYR A 357 14.19 9.92 -12.00
N TRP A 358 15.49 9.88 -11.75
CA TRP A 358 16.48 10.73 -12.42
C TRP A 358 17.60 9.89 -13.00
N PRO A 359 18.18 10.29 -14.15
CA PRO A 359 19.29 9.56 -14.73
C PRO A 359 20.60 9.78 -13.98
N PHE A 360 21.61 8.96 -14.29
CA PHE A 360 22.99 9.14 -13.81
C PHE A 360 23.60 10.52 -14.18
N ALA A 361 23.12 11.17 -15.24
CA ALA A 361 23.61 12.49 -15.64
C ALA A 361 22.94 13.65 -14.87
N ARG A 362 21.92 13.40 -14.05
CA ARG A 362 21.19 14.47 -13.36
C ARG A 362 21.89 14.86 -12.07
N ASP A 363 22.82 15.81 -12.15
CA ASP A 363 23.64 16.26 -11.01
C ASP A 363 22.85 16.62 -9.74
N ALA A 364 21.65 17.20 -9.88
CA ALA A 364 20.85 17.64 -8.74
C ALA A 364 20.27 16.48 -7.90
N ALA A 365 20.12 15.29 -8.48
CA ALA A 365 19.50 14.13 -7.85
C ALA A 365 20.02 12.84 -8.51
N ARG A 366 21.36 12.69 -8.55
CA ARG A 366 22.02 11.66 -9.34
C ARG A 366 21.64 10.25 -8.85
N TYR A 367 21.30 9.37 -9.79
CA TYR A 367 20.75 8.04 -9.47
C TYR A 367 21.64 7.23 -8.52
N ASP A 368 22.93 7.09 -8.85
CA ASP A 368 23.89 6.30 -8.07
C ASP A 368 24.15 6.86 -6.68
N VAL A 369 24.17 8.19 -6.55
CA VAL A 369 24.32 8.87 -5.25
C VAL A 369 23.15 8.51 -4.35
N LEU A 370 21.92 8.59 -4.88
CA LEU A 370 20.72 8.26 -4.12
C LEU A 370 20.58 6.77 -3.82
N ALA A 371 20.83 5.89 -4.81
CA ALA A 371 20.75 4.45 -4.63
C ALA A 371 21.72 3.96 -3.55
N LYS A 372 22.98 4.40 -3.59
CA LYS A 372 24.00 4.07 -2.57
C LYS A 372 23.69 4.70 -1.21
N TRP A 373 23.13 5.92 -1.19
CA TRP A 373 22.73 6.56 0.06
C TRP A 373 21.60 5.77 0.74
N TRP A 374 20.56 5.38 0.00
CA TRP A 374 19.47 4.56 0.51
C TRP A 374 19.93 3.17 0.95
N ALA A 375 20.82 2.53 0.18
CA ALA A 375 21.47 1.28 0.58
C ALA A 375 22.18 1.43 1.94
N GLY A 376 22.87 2.56 2.15
CA GLY A 376 23.47 2.91 3.43
C GLY A 376 22.46 3.12 4.57
N VAL A 377 21.28 3.67 4.28
CA VAL A 377 20.21 3.87 5.27
C VAL A 377 19.66 2.55 5.80
N VAL A 378 19.48 1.55 4.93
CA VAL A 378 18.92 0.24 5.32
C VAL A 378 19.97 -0.75 5.83
N LYS A 379 21.27 -0.52 5.58
CA LYS A 379 22.36 -1.47 5.82
C LYS A 379 22.37 -2.12 7.22
N SER A 380 21.96 -1.38 8.25
CA SER A 380 21.94 -1.85 9.64
C SER A 380 20.54 -2.10 10.19
N THR A 381 19.55 -2.32 9.31
CA THR A 381 18.16 -2.56 9.69
C THR A 381 17.62 -3.82 9.00
N ASN A 382 16.41 -4.25 9.38
CA ASN A 382 15.71 -5.34 8.72
C ASN A 382 14.78 -4.85 7.59
N THR A 383 14.78 -3.55 7.29
CA THR A 383 13.95 -2.98 6.24
C THR A 383 14.61 -3.23 4.89
N ARG A 384 13.91 -3.91 3.98
CA ARG A 384 14.39 -4.12 2.61
C ARG A 384 14.33 -2.83 1.80
N LEU A 385 15.22 -2.70 0.82
CA LEU A 385 15.22 -1.56 -0.10
C LEU A 385 14.82 -2.02 -1.50
N TYR A 386 13.78 -1.39 -2.05
CA TYR A 386 13.44 -1.50 -3.46
C TYR A 386 13.66 -0.15 -4.13
N ILE A 387 14.13 -0.11 -5.38
CA ILE A 387 14.32 1.17 -6.07
C ILE A 387 13.21 1.42 -7.08
N GLY A 388 12.53 2.57 -6.96
CA GLY A 388 11.58 3.03 -7.96
C GLY A 388 12.31 3.59 -9.18
N VAL A 389 12.00 3.09 -10.38
CA VAL A 389 12.61 3.49 -11.66
C VAL A 389 11.56 4.09 -12.59
N ALA A 390 11.90 5.22 -13.22
CA ALA A 390 11.01 6.02 -14.06
C ALA A 390 10.87 5.49 -15.49
N LEU A 391 10.28 4.30 -15.67
CA LEU A 391 9.97 3.78 -17.00
C LEU A 391 9.16 4.79 -17.84
N TYR A 392 8.29 5.56 -17.19
CA TYR A 392 7.47 6.59 -17.84
C TYR A 392 8.27 7.72 -18.53
N LYS A 393 9.56 7.88 -18.21
CA LYS A 393 10.43 8.87 -18.86
C LYS A 393 11.14 8.31 -20.09
N VAL A 394 11.19 7.00 -20.27
CA VAL A 394 11.85 6.37 -21.41
C VAL A 394 11.22 6.86 -22.71
N GLY A 395 12.07 7.35 -23.62
CA GLY A 395 11.64 7.89 -24.91
C GLY A 395 11.05 9.31 -24.85
N GLU A 396 10.86 9.89 -23.67
CA GLU A 396 10.32 11.25 -23.52
C GLU A 396 11.41 12.32 -23.67
N PRO A 397 11.33 13.23 -24.66
CA PRO A 397 12.35 14.24 -24.88
C PRO A 397 12.49 15.21 -23.70
N SER A 398 13.71 15.32 -23.16
CA SER A 398 14.04 16.29 -22.11
C SER A 398 15.42 16.88 -22.35
N ARG A 399 15.51 18.22 -22.44
CA ARG A 399 16.81 18.91 -22.52
C ARG A 399 17.67 18.69 -21.27
N LYS A 400 17.05 18.43 -20.12
CA LYS A 400 17.74 18.25 -18.84
C LYS A 400 18.11 16.80 -18.56
N GLU A 401 17.46 15.85 -19.25
CA GLU A 401 17.59 14.41 -19.03
C GLU A 401 17.54 13.68 -20.40
N PRO A 402 18.48 13.98 -21.31
CA PRO A 402 18.46 13.41 -22.66
C PRO A 402 18.70 11.90 -22.68
N ASP A 403 19.30 11.32 -21.62
CA ASP A 403 19.67 9.91 -21.54
C ASP A 403 18.48 8.95 -21.73
N TRP A 404 17.27 9.40 -21.40
CA TRP A 404 16.06 8.59 -21.57
C TRP A 404 15.65 8.37 -23.03
N THR A 405 16.15 9.17 -23.97
CA THR A 405 15.83 9.02 -25.41
C THR A 405 16.97 8.39 -26.21
N VAL A 406 18.18 8.33 -25.65
CA VAL A 406 19.34 7.71 -26.33
C VAL A 406 19.09 6.21 -26.46
N GLN A 407 19.00 5.71 -27.71
CA GLN A 407 18.76 4.30 -28.02
C GLN A 407 17.57 3.72 -27.23
N GLY A 408 16.43 4.40 -27.32
CA GLY A 408 15.20 3.99 -26.64
C GLY A 408 15.32 3.95 -25.11
N GLY A 409 16.27 4.68 -24.52
CA GLY A 409 16.53 4.72 -23.07
C GLY A 409 17.19 3.47 -22.49
N VAL A 410 17.51 2.48 -23.33
CA VAL A 410 18.12 1.21 -22.91
C VAL A 410 19.45 1.41 -22.17
N PRO A 411 20.39 2.27 -22.63
CA PRO A 411 21.67 2.44 -21.95
C PRO A 411 21.52 2.98 -20.52
N GLU A 412 20.59 3.91 -20.29
CA GLU A 412 20.33 4.47 -18.96
C GLU A 412 19.65 3.44 -18.05
N LEU A 413 18.60 2.78 -18.54
CA LEU A 413 17.91 1.74 -17.80
C LEU A 413 18.86 0.58 -17.43
N LYS A 414 19.74 0.20 -18.35
CA LYS A 414 20.78 -0.81 -18.09
C LYS A 414 21.69 -0.42 -16.94
N LYS A 415 22.22 0.81 -16.93
CA LYS A 415 23.08 1.29 -15.83
C LYS A 415 22.37 1.25 -14.48
N GLN A 416 21.09 1.64 -14.44
CA GLN A 416 20.29 1.63 -13.23
C GLN A 416 20.08 0.20 -12.70
N LEU A 417 19.68 -0.74 -13.57
CA LEU A 417 19.49 -2.14 -13.17
C LEU A 417 20.80 -2.83 -12.78
N ASP A 418 21.89 -2.56 -13.50
CA ASP A 418 23.22 -3.09 -13.15
C ASP A 418 23.67 -2.60 -11.77
N LEU A 419 23.48 -1.31 -11.46
CA LEU A 419 23.81 -0.78 -10.15
C LEU A 419 22.96 -1.45 -9.05
N ASN A 420 21.64 -1.51 -9.25
CA ASN A 420 20.72 -2.07 -8.27
C ASN A 420 21.04 -3.53 -7.95
N GLU A 421 21.38 -4.33 -8.96
CA GLU A 421 21.72 -5.74 -8.78
C GLU A 421 23.14 -5.94 -8.20
N SER A 422 24.04 -4.97 -8.37
CA SER A 422 25.41 -5.02 -7.82
C SER A 422 25.52 -4.57 -6.36
N GLU A 423 24.57 -3.76 -5.87
CA GLU A 423 24.57 -3.23 -4.51
C GLU A 423 23.86 -4.21 -3.56
N PRO A 424 24.56 -4.86 -2.60
CA PRO A 424 23.99 -5.95 -1.80
C PRO A 424 22.76 -5.58 -0.96
N ASN A 425 22.60 -4.30 -0.63
CA ASN A 425 21.48 -3.84 0.18
C ASN A 425 20.25 -3.42 -0.65
N ILE A 426 20.33 -3.47 -1.98
CA ILE A 426 19.17 -3.28 -2.85
C ILE A 426 18.54 -4.65 -3.13
N ASN A 427 17.30 -4.83 -2.70
CA ASN A 427 16.57 -6.10 -2.75
C ASN A 427 15.55 -6.18 -3.88
N GLY A 428 15.46 -5.17 -4.73
CA GLY A 428 14.55 -5.16 -5.86
C GLY A 428 14.43 -3.83 -6.58
N THR A 429 13.72 -3.85 -7.69
CA THR A 429 13.40 -2.69 -8.52
C THR A 429 11.90 -2.68 -8.80
N ILE A 430 11.28 -1.51 -8.77
CA ILE A 430 9.88 -1.30 -9.10
C ILE A 430 9.79 -0.29 -10.24
N LEU A 431 9.15 -0.66 -11.34
CA LEU A 431 8.98 0.21 -12.50
C LEU A 431 7.73 1.09 -12.31
N PHE A 432 7.87 2.39 -12.57
CA PHE A 432 6.75 3.32 -12.67
C PHE A 432 6.56 3.73 -14.14
N ARG A 433 5.51 3.30 -14.83
CA ARG A 433 4.35 2.47 -14.38
C ARG A 433 3.86 1.56 -15.50
N GLU A 434 2.90 0.69 -15.20
CA GLU A 434 2.47 -0.44 -16.06
C GLU A 434 2.10 -0.06 -17.51
N ASP A 435 1.40 1.05 -17.75
CA ASP A 435 0.95 1.45 -19.09
C ASP A 435 2.15 1.68 -20.04
N TYR A 436 3.29 2.10 -19.51
CA TYR A 436 4.55 2.30 -20.25
C TYR A 436 5.25 0.99 -20.63
N LEU A 437 4.65 -0.17 -20.35
CA LEU A 437 5.10 -1.44 -20.93
C LEU A 437 4.59 -1.66 -22.37
N ASN A 438 3.61 -0.87 -22.81
CA ASN A 438 2.98 -1.03 -24.12
C ASN A 438 3.15 0.21 -25.02
N GLN A 439 3.79 1.27 -24.53
CA GLN A 439 3.93 2.52 -25.26
C GLN A 439 4.98 2.39 -26.38
N PRO A 440 4.73 2.93 -27.60
CA PRO A 440 5.63 2.77 -28.75
C PRO A 440 7.08 3.20 -28.45
N GLN A 441 7.27 4.30 -27.71
CA GLN A 441 8.58 4.85 -27.38
C GLN A 441 9.39 4.00 -26.39
N THR A 442 8.77 3.02 -25.75
CA THR A 442 9.40 2.18 -24.71
C THR A 442 9.78 0.78 -25.19
N GLN A 443 9.45 0.42 -26.43
CA GLN A 443 9.54 -0.98 -26.90
C GLN A 443 10.95 -1.58 -26.83
N GLU A 444 11.99 -0.79 -27.08
CA GLU A 444 13.39 -1.24 -26.93
C GLU A 444 13.73 -1.52 -25.47
N ALA A 445 13.33 -0.64 -24.54
CA ALA A 445 13.51 -0.83 -23.10
C ALA A 445 12.72 -2.03 -22.56
N VAL A 446 11.49 -2.22 -23.03
CA VAL A 446 10.65 -3.37 -22.63
C VAL A 446 11.23 -4.68 -23.16
N THR A 447 11.74 -4.69 -24.39
CA THR A 447 12.48 -5.84 -24.95
C THR A 447 13.70 -6.18 -24.10
N TYR A 448 14.47 -5.16 -23.73
CA TYR A 448 15.62 -5.33 -22.84
C TYR A 448 15.23 -5.86 -21.45
N ILE A 449 14.15 -5.35 -20.85
CA ILE A 449 13.61 -5.86 -19.57
C ILE A 449 13.24 -7.34 -19.70
N ARG A 450 12.49 -7.70 -20.75
CA ARG A 450 12.08 -9.09 -21.00
C ARG A 450 13.29 -10.01 -21.10
N ASP A 451 14.33 -9.61 -21.83
CA ASP A 451 15.50 -10.46 -22.04
C ASP A 451 16.37 -10.59 -20.77
N ARG A 452 16.30 -9.60 -19.87
CA ARG A 452 16.98 -9.59 -18.56
C ARG A 452 16.23 -10.35 -17.47
N TRP A 453 14.91 -10.15 -17.37
CA TRP A 453 14.08 -10.67 -16.28
C TRP A 453 13.22 -11.87 -16.65
N GLY A 454 12.79 -12.00 -17.92
CA GLY A 454 11.89 -13.06 -18.38
C GLY A 454 12.54 -14.44 -18.57
N ARG A 455 13.74 -14.66 -18.00
CA ARG A 455 14.45 -15.95 -18.03
C ARG A 455 14.08 -16.82 -16.84
#